data_AF-A0AAV7KKL7-F1
#
_entry.id   AF-A0AAV7KKL7-F1
#
_cell.length_a   1.000
_cell.length_b   1.000
_cell.length_c   1.000
_cell.angle_alpha   90.00
_cell.angle_beta   90.00
_cell.angle_gamma   90.00
#
_symmetry.space_group_name_H-M   'P 1'
#
loop_
_entity.id
_entity.type
_entity.pdbx_description
1 polymer ?
#
loop_
_entity_poly.entity_id
_entity_poly.type
_entity_poly.pdbx_seq_one_letter_code
_entity_poly.pdbx_strand_id
1 'polypeptide(L)'
;MASHSTGTGIGTTSKRVEDLNQLESEIANVLVYAAESLQELSKDNPIKDVVEHKSAQLFITLHSIEKGLKEQINYLGEVSTSSPHLQSIYGVQKDLCITLEKEAYLRERVEQAQSMSNN
;
A
#
# COMPACT_ATOMS: atom_id res chain seq x y z
N MET A 1 10.39 25.96 -15.50
CA MET A 1 11.29 25.41 -14.46
C MET A 1 10.41 24.98 -13.29
N ALA A 2 9.98 23.72 -13.27
CA ALA A 2 9.20 23.18 -12.16
C ALA A 2 10.13 22.33 -11.30
N SER A 3 10.63 22.93 -10.22
CA SER A 3 11.37 22.26 -9.17
C SER A 3 10.45 21.29 -8.44
N HIS A 4 10.42 20.03 -8.87
CA HIS A 4 9.80 18.96 -8.10
C HIS A 4 10.76 18.48 -7.03
N SER A 5 10.34 18.73 -5.79
CA SER A 5 10.94 18.35 -4.53
C SER A 5 11.29 16.86 -4.49
N THR A 6 12.58 16.55 -4.63
CA THR A 6 13.15 15.26 -4.26
C THR A 6 13.48 15.30 -2.77
N GLY A 7 12.55 14.89 -1.90
CA GLY A 7 12.89 14.77 -0.49
C GLY A 7 11.73 14.47 0.44
N THR A 8 11.10 13.29 0.37
CA THR A 8 10.23 12.80 1.47
C THR A 8 9.97 11.28 1.46
N GLY A 9 10.97 10.45 1.14
CA GLY A 9 10.76 8.99 1.04
C GLY A 9 10.80 8.22 2.37
N ILE A 10 11.63 8.64 3.33
CA ILE A 10 11.97 7.80 4.50
C ILE A 10 11.04 8.07 5.71
N GLY A 11 10.59 9.32 5.88
CA GLY A 11 9.71 9.70 6.99
C GLY A 11 8.28 9.15 6.89
N THR A 12 7.81 8.88 5.67
CA THR A 12 6.47 8.32 5.42
C THR A 12 6.44 6.82 5.66
N THR A 13 7.47 6.07 5.27
CA THR A 13 7.55 4.63 5.50
C THR A 13 7.71 4.30 6.99
N SER A 14 8.52 5.05 7.74
CA SER A 14 8.70 4.81 9.18
C SER A 14 7.40 4.99 9.95
N LYS A 15 6.65 6.07 9.66
CA LYS A 15 5.34 6.31 10.26
C LYS A 15 4.33 5.20 9.91
N ARG A 16 4.34 4.72 8.66
CA ARG A 16 3.45 3.64 8.22
C ARG A 16 3.73 2.31 8.93
N VAL A 17 5.01 1.99 9.16
CA VAL A 17 5.39 0.82 9.96
C VAL A 17 4.91 0.98 11.41
N GLU A 18 5.01 2.18 11.96
CA GLU A 18 4.49 2.48 13.31
C GLU A 18 2.96 2.33 13.38
N ASP A 19 2.23 2.84 12.37
CA ASP A 19 0.77 2.67 12.27
C ASP A 19 0.38 1.17 12.18
N LEU A 20 1.15 0.36 11.44
CA LEU A 20 0.95 -1.09 11.34
C LEU A 20 1.23 -1.82 12.67
N ASN A 21 2.28 -1.43 13.39
CA ASN A 21 2.58 -1.97 14.72
C ASN A 21 1.46 -1.62 15.72
N GLN A 22 0.89 -0.41 15.61
CA GLN A 22 -0.25 -0.02 16.43
C GLN A 22 -1.49 -0.86 16.09
N LEU A 23 -1.76 -1.12 14.81
CA LEU A 23 -2.82 -2.04 14.39
C LEU A 23 -2.61 -3.47 14.93
N GLU A 24 -1.37 -3.96 14.96
CA GLU A 24 -1.04 -5.26 15.54
C GLU A 24 -1.35 -5.31 17.05
N SER A 25 -1.02 -4.24 17.77
CA SER A 25 -1.39 -4.08 19.19
C SER A 25 -2.92 -4.06 19.39
N GLU A 26 -3.66 -3.37 18.52
CA GLU A 26 -5.13 -3.38 18.54
C GLU A 26 -5.72 -4.78 18.30
N ILE A 27 -5.13 -5.56 17.38
CA ILE A 27 -5.54 -6.95 17.13
C ILE A 27 -5.33 -7.81 18.39
N ALA A 28 -4.20 -7.66 19.08
CA ALA A 28 -3.95 -8.35 20.34
C ALA A 28 -5.02 -7.97 21.40
N ASN A 29 -5.38 -6.69 21.49
CA ASN A 29 -6.41 -6.22 22.41
C ASN A 29 -7.80 -6.80 22.11
N VAL A 30 -8.16 -6.99 20.82
CA VAL A 30 -9.41 -7.69 20.44
C VAL A 30 -9.46 -9.09 21.05
N LEU A 31 -8.37 -9.85 20.98
CA LEU A 31 -8.28 -11.18 21.56
C LEU A 31 -8.44 -11.14 23.09
N VAL A 32 -7.85 -10.13 23.75
CA VAL A 32 -8.01 -9.92 25.19
C VAL A 32 -9.47 -9.63 25.54
N TYR A 33 -10.15 -8.71 24.84
CA TYR A 33 -11.56 -8.40 25.11
C TYR A 33 -12.48 -9.60 24.88
N ALA A 34 -12.20 -10.41 23.86
CA ALA A 34 -12.91 -11.66 23.61
C ALA A 34 -12.70 -12.67 24.75
N ALA A 35 -11.45 -12.87 25.16
CA ALA A 35 -11.10 -13.78 26.25
C ALA A 35 -11.73 -13.34 27.58
N GLU A 36 -11.68 -12.05 27.92
CA GLU A 36 -12.31 -11.51 29.13
C GLU A 36 -13.83 -11.67 29.10
N SER A 37 -14.47 -11.46 27.94
CA SER A 37 -15.92 -11.68 27.77
C SER A 37 -16.28 -13.15 28.00
N LEU A 38 -15.52 -14.09 27.42
CA LEU A 38 -15.73 -15.52 27.59
C LEU A 38 -15.44 -15.96 29.03
N GLN A 39 -14.42 -15.40 29.66
CA GLN A 39 -14.07 -15.68 31.06
C GLN A 39 -15.18 -15.22 32.00
N GLU A 40 -15.76 -14.03 31.78
CA GLU A 40 -16.89 -13.54 32.56
C GLU A 40 -18.12 -14.45 32.40
N LEU A 41 -18.41 -14.87 31.16
CA LEU A 41 -19.50 -15.80 30.86
C LEU A 41 -19.30 -17.19 31.46
N SER A 42 -18.07 -17.59 31.78
CA SER A 42 -17.76 -18.89 32.39
C SER A 42 -17.99 -18.95 33.90
N LYS A 43 -18.27 -17.82 34.56
CA LYS A 43 -18.51 -17.76 36.00
C LYS A 43 -19.89 -18.32 36.36
N ASP A 44 -20.03 -18.78 37.61
CA ASP A 44 -21.32 -19.27 38.14
C ASP A 44 -22.42 -18.19 38.11
N ASN A 45 -22.02 -16.92 38.31
CA ASN A 45 -22.90 -15.75 38.23
C ASN A 45 -22.25 -14.67 37.35
N PRO A 46 -22.41 -14.73 36.02
CA PRO A 46 -21.85 -13.75 35.09
C PRO A 46 -22.46 -12.35 35.28
N ILE A 47 -21.62 -11.31 35.22
CA ILE A 47 -22.09 -9.92 35.27
C ILE A 47 -22.37 -9.43 33.85
N LYS A 48 -23.66 -9.29 33.52
CA LYS A 48 -24.13 -8.89 32.19
C LYS A 48 -23.48 -7.59 31.67
N ASP A 49 -23.45 -6.55 32.50
CA ASP A 49 -22.91 -5.23 32.11
C ASP A 49 -21.41 -5.32 31.73
N VAL A 50 -20.65 -6.21 32.37
CA VAL A 50 -19.23 -6.44 32.06
C VAL A 50 -19.09 -7.09 30.69
N VAL A 51 -19.88 -8.13 30.41
CA VAL A 51 -19.88 -8.81 29.11
C VAL A 51 -20.29 -7.85 27.98
N GLU A 52 -21.33 -7.05 28.19
CA GLU A 52 -21.80 -6.06 27.21
C GLU A 52 -20.73 -5.00 26.95
N HIS A 53 -20.09 -4.48 28.00
CA HIS A 53 -19.01 -3.50 27.86
C HIS A 53 -17.81 -4.06 27.09
N LYS A 54 -17.34 -5.27 27.43
CA LYS A 54 -16.21 -5.92 26.75
C LYS A 54 -16.53 -6.30 25.31
N SER A 55 -17.76 -6.74 25.04
CA SER A 55 -18.24 -6.98 23.68
C SER A 55 -18.27 -5.67 22.87
N ALA A 56 -18.74 -4.57 23.45
CA ALA A 56 -18.74 -3.27 22.80
C ALA A 56 -17.32 -2.77 22.48
N GLN A 57 -16.37 -2.93 23.41
CA GLN A 57 -14.95 -2.62 23.16
C GLN A 57 -14.39 -3.45 22.01
N LEU A 58 -14.69 -4.76 21.99
CA LEU A 58 -14.30 -5.64 20.89
C LEU A 58 -14.82 -5.15 19.54
N PHE A 59 -16.10 -4.77 19.43
CA PHE A 59 -16.67 -4.25 18.18
C PHE A 59 -16.04 -2.92 17.73
N ILE A 60 -15.82 -2.00 18.67
CA ILE A 60 -15.18 -0.71 18.37
C ILE A 60 -13.75 -0.92 17.86
N THR A 61 -12.98 -1.76 18.53
CA THR A 61 -11.59 -2.05 18.13
C THR A 61 -11.54 -2.79 16.79
N LEU A 62 -12.43 -3.76 16.54
CA LEU A 62 -12.53 -4.42 15.24
C LEU A 62 -12.81 -3.42 14.10
N HIS A 63 -13.71 -2.46 14.32
CA HIS A 63 -14.00 -1.44 13.32
C HIS A 63 -12.81 -0.51 13.04
N SER A 64 -12.05 -0.15 14.10
CA SER A 64 -10.78 0.59 13.98
C SER A 64 -9.76 -0.18 13.12
N ILE A 65 -9.56 -1.46 13.42
CA ILE A 65 -8.64 -2.34 12.69
C ILE A 65 -9.03 -2.45 11.21
N GLU A 66 -10.31 -2.70 10.92
CA GLU A 66 -10.82 -2.81 9.55
C GLU A 66 -10.54 -1.52 8.75
N LYS A 67 -10.85 -0.37 9.36
CA LYS A 67 -10.60 0.93 8.73
C LYS A 67 -9.12 1.15 8.48
N GLY A 68 -8.26 0.93 9.48
CA GLY A 68 -6.82 1.11 9.36
C GLY A 68 -6.20 0.19 8.32
N LEU A 69 -6.57 -1.11 8.31
CA LEU A 69 -6.11 -2.05 7.29
C LEU A 69 -6.55 -1.63 5.89
N LYS A 70 -7.79 -1.16 5.73
CA LYS A 70 -8.28 -0.65 4.44
C LYS A 70 -7.49 0.56 3.96
N GLU A 71 -7.13 1.48 4.85
CA GLU A 71 -6.27 2.62 4.54
C GLU A 71 -4.87 2.18 4.09
N GLN A 72 -4.28 1.17 4.75
CA GLN A 72 -2.97 0.62 4.33
C GLN A 72 -3.05 -0.13 3.00
N ILE A 73 -4.12 -0.89 2.76
CA ILE A 73 -4.37 -1.57 1.47
C ILE A 73 -4.54 -0.54 0.34
N ASN A 74 -5.34 0.50 0.56
CA ASN A 74 -5.53 1.57 -0.42
C ASN A 74 -4.20 2.29 -0.70
N TYR A 75 -3.43 2.61 0.35
CA TYR A 75 -2.12 3.20 0.20
C TYR A 75 -1.18 2.29 -0.60
N LEU A 76 -1.06 1.01 -0.26
CA LEU A 76 -0.27 0.05 -1.02
C LEU A 76 -0.74 -0.05 -2.48
N GLY A 77 -2.06 -0.01 -2.73
CA GLY A 77 -2.61 0.06 -4.08
C GLY A 77 -2.15 1.32 -4.83
N GLU A 78 -2.24 2.48 -4.20
CA GLU A 78 -1.80 3.76 -4.77
C GLU A 78 -0.29 3.77 -4.99
N VAL A 79 0.55 3.44 -4.01
CA VAL A 79 2.01 3.50 -4.19
C VAL A 79 2.54 2.35 -5.04
N SER A 80 1.96 1.15 -5.01
CA SER A 80 2.40 0.08 -5.92
C SER A 80 2.05 0.38 -7.38
N THR A 81 1.06 1.24 -7.62
CA THR A 81 0.67 1.68 -8.98
C THR A 81 1.29 3.02 -9.38
N SER A 82 1.67 3.89 -8.43
CA SER A 82 2.17 5.25 -8.70
C SER A 82 3.62 5.51 -8.28
N SER A 83 4.32 4.54 -7.66
CA SER A 83 5.65 4.78 -7.14
C SER A 83 6.76 4.56 -8.19
N PRO A 84 7.63 5.56 -8.45
CA PRO A 84 8.73 5.50 -9.43
C PRO A 84 9.79 4.41 -9.21
N HIS A 85 9.72 3.65 -8.12
CA HIS A 85 10.71 2.61 -7.83
C HIS A 85 10.49 1.32 -8.65
N LEU A 86 9.26 1.03 -9.08
CA LEU A 86 8.98 0.02 -10.12
C LEU A 86 9.32 0.51 -11.54
N GLN A 87 9.47 1.83 -11.72
CA GLN A 87 10.14 2.39 -12.90
C GLN A 87 11.65 2.11 -12.89
N SER A 88 12.26 1.54 -11.85
CA SER A 88 13.65 1.06 -11.96
C SER A 88 13.75 -0.34 -12.59
N ILE A 89 12.82 -1.25 -12.26
CA ILE A 89 12.80 -2.62 -12.79
C ILE A 89 12.20 -2.65 -14.21
N TYR A 90 11.09 -1.92 -14.44
CA TYR A 90 10.49 -1.81 -15.77
C TYR A 90 11.01 -0.61 -16.57
N GLY A 91 11.76 0.31 -15.96
CA GLY A 91 12.34 1.46 -16.68
C GLY A 91 13.38 1.02 -17.68
N VAL A 92 14.30 0.12 -17.30
CA VAL A 92 15.32 -0.37 -18.25
C VAL A 92 14.67 -1.11 -19.43
N GLN A 93 13.64 -1.92 -19.17
CA GLN A 93 12.92 -2.63 -20.23
C GLN A 93 12.10 -1.70 -21.12
N LYS A 94 11.45 -0.69 -20.53
CA LYS A 94 10.72 0.36 -21.26
C LYS A 94 11.68 1.23 -22.08
N ASP A 95 12.81 1.65 -21.50
CA ASP A 95 13.82 2.47 -22.14
C ASP A 95 14.46 1.71 -23.31
N LEU A 96 14.70 0.41 -23.15
CA LEU A 96 15.10 -0.47 -24.24
C LEU A 96 14.03 -0.56 -25.34
N CYS A 97 12.77 -0.80 -24.98
CA CYS A 97 11.67 -0.85 -25.95
C CYS A 97 11.55 0.45 -26.74
N ILE A 98 11.55 1.59 -26.05
CA ILE A 98 11.50 2.93 -26.67
C ILE A 98 12.73 3.18 -27.55
N THR A 99 13.92 2.73 -27.14
CA THR A 99 15.14 2.89 -27.93
C THR A 99 15.09 2.05 -29.20
N LEU A 100 14.62 0.81 -29.11
CA LEU A 100 14.45 -0.09 -30.27
C LEU A 100 13.40 0.45 -31.24
N GLU A 101 12.25 0.94 -30.75
CA GLU A 101 11.22 1.57 -31.56
C GLU A 101 11.76 2.82 -32.29
N LYS A 102 12.52 3.67 -31.58
CA LYS A 102 13.18 4.83 -32.18
C LYS A 102 14.22 4.44 -33.22
N GLU A 103 15.01 3.41 -32.97
CA GLU A 103 15.99 2.89 -33.92
C GLU A 103 15.30 2.42 -35.20
N ALA A 104 14.25 1.61 -35.08
CA ALA A 104 13.47 1.11 -36.21
C ALA A 104 12.89 2.27 -37.04
N TYR A 105 12.29 3.26 -36.38
CA TYR A 105 11.76 4.45 -37.03
C TYR A 105 12.85 5.27 -37.76
N LEU A 106 14.02 5.45 -37.15
CA LEU A 106 15.11 6.18 -37.77
C LEU A 106 15.69 5.42 -38.97
N ARG A 107 15.80 4.09 -38.90
CA ARG A 107 16.23 3.26 -40.03
C ARG A 107 15.27 3.40 -41.21
N GLU A 108 13.97 3.32 -40.97
CA GLU A 108 12.95 3.50 -41.99
C GLU A 108 13.06 4.88 -42.67
N ARG A 109 13.24 5.95 -41.88
CA ARG A 109 13.42 7.31 -42.42
C ARG A 109 14.68 7.47 -43.25
N VAL A 110 15.78 6.83 -42.85
CA VAL A 110 17.04 6.87 -43.62
C VAL A 110 16.86 6.14 -44.95
N GLU A 111 16.21 4.98 -44.97
CA GLU A 111 15.92 4.24 -46.19
C GLU A 111 15.00 5.03 -47.14
N GLN A 112 13.97 5.68 -46.60
CA GLN A 112 13.12 6.61 -47.37
C GLN A 112 13.92 7.79 -47.94
N ALA A 113 14.82 8.39 -47.15
CA ALA A 113 15.66 9.48 -47.64
C ALA A 113 16.65 9.04 -48.73
N GLN A 114 17.24 7.85 -48.60
CA GLN A 114 18.15 7.28 -49.59
C GLN A 114 17.43 6.93 -50.89
N SER A 115 16.22 6.38 -50.82
CA SER A 115 15.41 6.09 -52.01
C SER A 115 14.94 7.35 -52.73
N MET A 116 14.67 8.45 -52.00
CA MET A 116 14.43 9.76 -52.61
C MET A 116 15.67 10.39 -53.23
N SER A 117 16.86 10.12 -52.71
CA SER A 117 18.13 10.65 -53.25
C SER A 117 18.66 9.88 -54.46
N ASN A 118 18.22 8.62 -54.64
CA ASN A 118 18.63 7.74 -55.75
C ASN A 118 17.66 7.78 -56.95
N ASN A 119 16.66 8.67 -56.93
CA ASN A 119 15.81 9.07 -58.07
C ASN A 119 16.10 10.52 -58.44
#